data_AF-A0A8T0NK57-F1
#
_entry.id   AF-A0A8T0NK57-F1
#
_cell.length_a   1.000
_cell.length_b   1.000
_cell.length_c   1.000
_cell.angle_alpha   90.00
_cell.angle_beta   90.00
_cell.angle_gamma   90.00
#
_symmetry.space_group_name_H-M   'P 1'
#
loop_
_entity.id
_entity.type
_entity.pdbx_description
1 polymer ?
#
loop_
_entity_poly.entity_id
_entity_poly.type
_entity_poly.pdbx_seq_one_letter_code
_entity_poly.pdbx_strand_id
1 'polypeptide(L)'
;MTGSRSYVAQCYVAQTKFKDAPPTAIDVFKDTHCSSKSGFNENVQDAIAKMEAFVAQPIEEGKDPKTPVEAVAHVLPKSTFLRKVGMQSTEMKRNLKAAAMNDRVHELESELEAEKMGSAGLRSQVADLQKQVEEQKGAARKNEEETEKIQGFLRSLFGNKFASGDAQQ
;
A
#
# COMPACT_ATOMS: atom_id res chain seq x y z
N MET A 1 34.71 -21.99 38.03
CA MET A 1 34.24 -20.59 37.85
C MET A 1 33.89 -20.39 36.38
N THR A 2 32.63 -20.59 35.99
CA THR A 2 32.16 -20.24 34.65
C THR A 2 31.89 -18.75 34.63
N GLY A 3 32.94 -17.97 34.35
CA GLY A 3 32.85 -16.54 34.11
C GLY A 3 32.10 -16.31 32.80
N SER A 4 30.77 -16.19 32.88
CA SER A 4 29.97 -15.64 31.79
C SER A 4 30.42 -14.20 31.58
N ARG A 5 31.33 -14.00 30.61
CA ARG A 5 31.73 -12.67 30.15
C ARG A 5 30.44 -11.92 29.78
N SER A 6 30.16 -10.82 30.46
CA SER A 6 29.04 -9.96 30.09
C SER A 6 29.16 -9.63 28.60
N TYR A 7 28.10 -9.84 27.84
CA TYR A 7 28.05 -9.56 26.40
C TYR A 7 28.54 -8.13 26.09
N VAL A 8 28.24 -7.18 26.99
CA VAL A 8 28.70 -5.78 26.90
C VAL A 8 30.23 -5.68 26.99
N ALA A 9 30.86 -6.43 27.89
CA ALA A 9 32.31 -6.47 28.00
C ALA A 9 32.97 -7.11 26.77
N GLN A 10 32.32 -8.12 26.17
CA GLN A 10 32.80 -8.71 24.92
C GLN A 10 32.72 -7.71 23.75
N CYS A 11 31.64 -6.93 23.65
CA CYS A 11 31.53 -5.87 22.64
C CYS A 11 32.61 -4.79 22.80
N TYR A 12 32.95 -4.41 24.02
CA TYR A 12 34.02 -3.43 24.28
C TYR A 12 35.41 -3.99 23.90
N VAL A 13 35.68 -5.24 24.26
CA VAL A 13 36.93 -5.92 23.87
C VAL A 13 37.03 -6.04 22.35
N ALA A 14 35.92 -6.33 21.65
CA ALA A 14 35.89 -6.37 20.19
C ALA A 14 36.35 -5.04 19.59
N GLN A 15 35.87 -3.90 20.10
CA GLN A 15 36.29 -2.57 19.63
C GLN A 15 37.80 -2.33 19.78
N THR A 16 38.44 -2.84 20.83
CA THR A 16 39.89 -2.66 21.05
C THR A 16 40.79 -3.53 20.17
N LYS A 17 40.24 -4.55 19.49
CA LYS A 17 41.02 -5.45 18.62
C LYS A 17 41.35 -4.82 17.26
N PHE A 18 40.59 -3.83 16.81
CA PHE A 18 40.77 -3.19 15.52
C PHE A 18 41.72 -2.01 15.69
N LYS A 19 43.01 -2.25 15.44
CA LYS A 19 44.09 -1.30 15.72
C LYS A 19 44.27 -0.22 14.65
N ASP A 20 43.75 -0.47 13.44
CA ASP A 20 44.02 0.38 12.27
C ASP A 20 42.79 1.19 11.82
N ALA A 21 41.57 0.75 12.13
CA ALA A 21 40.33 1.46 11.84
C ALA A 21 39.20 1.08 12.83
N PRO A 22 38.26 1.99 13.14
CA PRO A 22 37.08 1.64 13.94
C PRO A 22 36.28 0.51 13.26
N PRO A 23 35.85 -0.53 14.00
CA PRO A 23 35.13 -1.64 13.39
C PRO A 23 33.76 -1.23 12.87
N THR A 24 33.37 -1.77 11.72
CA THR A 24 32.00 -1.60 11.21
C THR A 24 31.01 -2.42 12.03
N ALA A 25 29.71 -2.13 11.90
CA ALA A 25 28.67 -2.92 12.55
C ALA A 25 28.69 -4.40 12.12
N ILE A 26 29.09 -4.67 10.87
CA ILE A 26 29.24 -6.02 10.33
C ILE A 26 30.45 -6.72 10.96
N ASP A 27 31.57 -6.01 11.18
CA ASP A 27 32.75 -6.58 11.84
C ASP A 27 32.46 -6.98 13.28
N VAL A 28 31.76 -6.11 14.03
CA VAL A 28 31.33 -6.41 15.40
C VAL A 28 30.31 -7.56 15.40
N PHE A 29 29.42 -7.62 14.40
CA PHE A 29 28.47 -8.72 14.25
C PHE A 29 29.19 -10.06 14.05
N LYS A 30 30.19 -10.09 13.15
CA LYS A 30 31.06 -11.25 12.92
C LYS A 30 31.82 -11.65 14.19
N ASP A 31 32.51 -10.74 14.87
CA ASP A 31 33.28 -11.08 16.08
C ASP A 31 32.38 -11.62 17.21
N THR A 32 31.16 -11.09 17.35
CA THR A 32 30.23 -11.52 18.42
C THR A 32 29.51 -12.84 18.13
N HIS A 33 29.42 -13.26 16.87
CA HIS A 33 28.73 -14.50 16.47
C HIS A 33 29.67 -15.59 15.94
N CYS A 34 30.99 -15.35 16.00
CA CYS A 34 31.99 -16.37 15.69
C CYS A 34 32.31 -17.20 16.93
N SER A 35 31.98 -18.50 16.88
CA SER A 35 32.40 -19.46 17.91
C SER A 35 33.83 -19.90 17.65
N SER A 36 34.68 -19.91 18.68
CA SER A 36 36.05 -20.43 18.56
C SER A 36 36.10 -21.94 18.28
N LYS A 37 35.00 -22.68 18.51
CA LYS A 37 34.94 -24.14 18.31
C LYS A 37 34.33 -24.53 16.97
N SER A 38 33.38 -23.74 16.47
CA SER A 38 32.52 -24.13 15.34
C SER A 38 32.42 -23.05 14.26
N GLY A 39 33.10 -21.91 14.42
CA GLY A 39 32.97 -20.77 13.51
C GLY A 39 31.55 -20.19 13.52
N PHE A 40 31.10 -19.73 12.35
CA PHE A 40 29.75 -19.21 12.13
C PHE A 40 28.76 -20.35 11.85
N ASN A 41 27.58 -20.29 12.48
CA ASN A 41 26.48 -21.18 12.10
C ASN A 41 25.82 -20.71 10.79
N GLU A 42 25.03 -21.57 10.14
CA GLU A 42 24.38 -21.30 8.85
C GLU A 42 23.53 -20.02 8.87
N ASN A 43 22.73 -19.82 9.92
CA ASN A 43 21.88 -18.62 10.06
C ASN A 43 22.70 -17.33 10.12
N VAL A 44 23.86 -17.36 10.77
CA VAL A 44 24.78 -16.23 10.88
C VAL A 44 25.50 -16.01 9.56
N GLN A 45 25.88 -17.07 8.84
CA GLN A 45 26.48 -16.97 7.51
C GLN A 45 25.50 -16.32 6.50
N ASP A 46 24.25 -16.77 6.47
CA ASP A 46 23.19 -16.18 5.64
C ASP A 46 22.95 -14.71 6.00
N ALA A 47 22.91 -14.39 7.30
CA ALA A 47 22.77 -13.01 7.75
C ALA A 47 23.96 -12.13 7.31
N ILE A 48 25.19 -12.62 7.43
CA ILE A 48 26.39 -11.91 6.98
C ILE A 48 26.34 -11.66 5.47
N ALA A 49 26.01 -12.69 4.67
CA ALA A 49 25.92 -12.58 3.22
C ALA A 49 24.88 -11.53 2.80
N LYS A 50 23.71 -11.51 3.46
CA LYS A 50 22.68 -10.49 3.23
C LYS A 50 23.14 -9.07 3.58
N MET A 51 23.88 -8.91 4.68
CA MET A 51 24.41 -7.61 5.08
C MET A 51 25.45 -7.11 4.08
N GLU A 52 26.37 -7.96 3.64
CA GLU A 52 27.40 -7.63 2.64
C GLU A 52 26.79 -7.30 1.29
N ALA A 53 25.82 -8.10 0.83
CA ALA A 53 25.08 -7.84 -0.39
C ALA A 53 24.34 -6.50 -0.34
N PHE A 54 23.74 -6.14 0.80
CA PHE A 54 23.05 -4.85 0.97
C PHE A 54 24.01 -3.66 0.81
N VAL A 55 25.20 -3.73 1.38
CA VAL A 55 26.23 -2.67 1.26
C VAL A 55 26.84 -2.63 -0.15
N ALA A 56 26.96 -3.78 -0.81
CA ALA A 56 27.51 -3.87 -2.17
C ALA A 56 26.54 -3.42 -3.27
N GLN A 57 25.28 -3.10 -2.96
CA GLN A 57 24.33 -2.61 -3.96
C GLN A 57 24.81 -1.28 -4.54
N PRO A 58 24.77 -1.11 -5.88
CA PRO A 58 25.19 0.12 -6.52
C PRO A 58 24.39 1.31 -5.98
N ILE A 59 25.08 2.43 -5.83
CA ILE A 59 24.49 3.69 -5.34
C ILE A 59 23.60 4.24 -6.45
N GLU A 60 22.31 4.40 -6.19
CA GLU A 60 21.41 5.12 -7.09
C GLU A 60 21.81 6.60 -7.10
N GLU A 61 21.89 7.20 -8.29
CA GLU A 61 22.29 8.60 -8.49
C GLU A 61 21.50 9.53 -7.56
N GLY A 62 22.20 10.20 -6.63
CA GLY A 62 21.61 11.13 -5.67
C GLY A 62 21.23 10.57 -4.29
N LYS A 63 21.42 9.27 -4.01
CA LYS A 63 21.26 8.70 -2.65
C LYS A 63 22.61 8.54 -1.94
N ASP A 64 22.58 8.60 -0.61
CA ASP A 64 23.75 8.30 0.22
C ASP A 64 24.16 6.82 0.08
N PRO A 65 25.46 6.49 0.16
CA PRO A 65 25.93 5.12 0.16
C PRO A 65 25.33 4.32 1.32
N LYS A 66 24.91 3.08 1.05
CA LYS A 66 24.36 2.18 2.07
C LYS A 66 25.42 1.86 3.12
N THR A 67 25.09 2.14 4.37
CA THR A 67 26.05 1.97 5.47
C THR A 67 25.97 0.56 6.09
N PRO A 68 27.06 0.05 6.68
CA PRO A 68 27.03 -1.22 7.42
C PRO A 68 26.01 -1.25 8.58
N VAL A 69 25.69 -0.09 9.16
CA VAL A 69 24.68 0.02 10.22
C VAL A 69 23.27 -0.20 9.65
N GLU A 70 22.97 0.36 8.48
CA GLU A 70 21.70 0.14 7.77
C GLU A 70 21.54 -1.31 7.35
N ALA A 71 22.62 -1.93 6.87
CA ALA A 71 22.60 -3.34 6.50
C ALA A 71 22.22 -4.24 7.68
N VAL A 72 22.81 -3.99 8.86
CA VAL A 72 22.47 -4.74 10.09
C VAL A 72 21.03 -4.45 10.53
N ALA A 73 20.55 -3.20 10.43
CA ALA A 73 19.18 -2.84 10.77
C ALA A 73 18.16 -3.48 9.81
N HIS A 74 18.50 -3.59 8.53
CA HIS A 74 17.67 -4.20 7.51
C HIS A 74 17.57 -5.72 7.68
N VAL A 75 18.70 -6.40 7.92
CA VAL A 75 18.72 -7.87 8.10
C VAL A 75 18.16 -8.29 9.47
N LEU A 76 18.31 -7.45 10.50
CA LEU A 76 17.88 -7.74 11.87
C LEU A 76 16.97 -6.64 12.45
N PRO A 77 15.78 -6.39 11.87
CA PRO A 77 14.95 -5.22 12.20
C PRO A 77 14.37 -5.26 13.63
N LYS A 78 14.22 -6.46 14.20
CA LYS A 78 13.72 -6.68 15.57
C LYS A 78 14.84 -6.82 16.60
N SER A 79 16.11 -6.76 16.18
CA SER A 79 17.24 -6.98 17.07
C SER A 79 17.60 -5.74 17.87
N THR A 80 18.05 -5.95 19.11
CA THR A 80 18.64 -4.89 19.94
C THR A 80 20.16 -4.80 19.76
N PHE A 81 20.73 -5.55 18.82
CA PHE A 81 22.17 -5.64 18.58
C PHE A 81 22.84 -4.27 18.45
N LEU A 82 22.40 -3.43 17.49
CA LEU A 82 22.95 -2.09 17.25
C LEU A 82 22.92 -1.21 18.50
N ARG A 83 21.88 -1.35 19.34
CA ARG A 83 21.79 -0.66 20.63
C ARG A 83 22.85 -1.14 21.61
N LYS A 84 23.02 -2.47 21.74
CA LYS A 84 23.97 -3.09 22.66
C LYS A 84 25.42 -2.81 22.29
N VAL A 85 25.72 -2.67 21.00
CA VAL A 85 27.07 -2.32 20.52
C VAL A 85 27.31 -0.81 20.42
N GLY A 86 26.33 0.02 20.80
CA GLY A 86 26.46 1.48 20.80
C GLY A 86 26.44 2.14 19.42
N MET A 87 25.99 1.43 18.38
CA MET A 87 25.98 1.91 16.98
C MET A 87 24.60 2.36 16.50
N GLN A 88 23.58 2.37 17.38
CA GLN A 88 22.25 2.86 17.06
C GLN A 88 22.19 4.39 17.20
N SER A 89 22.28 5.13 16.09
CA SER A 89 22.03 6.58 16.09
C SER A 89 20.53 6.90 16.20
N THR A 90 20.18 7.93 16.97
CA THR A 90 18.82 8.51 17.02
C THR A 90 18.38 8.99 15.63
N GLU A 91 19.34 9.37 14.80
CA GLU A 91 19.11 9.85 13.45
C GLU A 91 18.71 8.74 12.46
N MET A 92 19.14 7.51 12.70
CA MET A 92 18.74 6.36 11.88
C MET A 92 17.28 5.95 12.16
N LYS A 93 16.82 6.10 13.41
CA LYS A 93 15.44 5.80 13.81
C LYS A 93 14.42 6.73 13.14
N ARG A 94 14.79 8.00 12.90
CA ARG A 94 13.95 8.97 12.18
C ARG A 94 13.95 8.71 10.67
N ASN A 95 15.08 8.34 10.07
CA ASN A 95 15.19 8.12 8.63
C ASN A 95 14.42 6.87 8.17
N LEU A 96 14.55 5.74 8.87
CA LEU A 96 13.77 4.52 8.55
C LEU A 96 12.25 4.73 8.68
N LYS A 97 11.81 5.54 9.66
CA LYS A 97 10.41 5.91 9.79
C LYS A 97 9.95 6.85 8.68
N ALA A 98 10.80 7.78 8.27
CA ALA A 98 10.49 8.69 7.17
C ALA A 98 10.38 7.95 5.84
N ALA A 99 11.28 6.99 5.56
CA ALA A 99 11.22 6.14 4.37
C ALA A 99 9.94 5.30 4.34
N ALA A 100 9.62 4.58 5.42
CA ALA A 100 8.39 3.79 5.51
C ALA A 100 7.11 4.65 5.41
N MET A 101 7.15 5.89 5.90
CA MET A 101 6.05 6.84 5.75
C MET A 101 5.92 7.34 4.30
N ASN A 102 7.05 7.57 3.62
CA ASN A 102 7.08 8.00 2.23
C ASN A 102 6.53 6.91 1.28
N ASP A 103 6.94 5.66 1.48
CA ASP A 103 6.40 4.51 0.72
C ASP A 103 4.88 4.42 0.84
N ARG A 104 4.36 4.58 2.07
CA ARG A 104 2.91 4.55 2.33
C ARG A 104 2.18 5.76 1.75
N VAL A 105 2.80 6.93 1.72
CA VAL A 105 2.22 8.11 1.06
C VAL A 105 2.10 7.86 -0.44
N HIS A 106 3.15 7.33 -1.09
CA HIS A 106 3.11 7.01 -2.51
C HIS A 106 2.07 5.95 -2.86
N GLU A 107 1.92 4.91 -2.04
CA GLU A 107 0.86 3.91 -2.19
C GLU A 107 -0.54 4.55 -2.13
N LEU A 108 -0.80 5.37 -1.11
CA LEU A 108 -2.08 6.06 -0.94
C LEU A 108 -2.37 7.07 -2.07
N GLU A 109 -1.36 7.77 -2.57
CA GLU A 109 -1.51 8.67 -3.72
C GLU A 109 -1.91 7.92 -4.99
N SER A 110 -1.32 6.74 -5.22
CA SER A 110 -1.68 5.88 -6.35
C SER A 110 -3.12 5.34 -6.24
N GLU A 111 -3.53 4.90 -5.05
CA GLU A 111 -4.91 4.43 -4.82
C GLU A 111 -5.92 5.57 -5.01
N LEU A 112 -5.62 6.77 -4.51
CA LEU A 112 -6.48 7.93 -4.64
C LEU A 112 -6.69 8.33 -6.11
N GLU A 113 -5.65 8.32 -6.93
CA GLU A 113 -5.78 8.63 -8.36
C GLU A 113 -6.56 7.56 -9.12
N ALA A 114 -6.35 6.27 -8.81
CA ALA A 114 -7.15 5.20 -9.37
C ALA A 114 -8.65 5.34 -9.00
N GLU A 115 -8.95 5.69 -7.73
CA GLU A 115 -10.31 5.90 -7.26
C GLU A 115 -10.96 7.14 -7.91
N LYS A 116 -10.23 8.24 -8.08
CA LYS A 116 -10.73 9.43 -8.79
C LYS A 116 -11.12 9.11 -10.23
N MET A 117 -10.27 8.38 -10.95
CA MET A 117 -10.55 7.97 -12.33
C MET A 117 -11.76 7.04 -12.41
N GLY A 118 -11.87 6.07 -11.48
CA GLY A 118 -13.05 5.21 -11.37
C GLY A 118 -14.33 5.98 -11.07
N SER A 119 -14.27 6.94 -10.14
CA SER A 119 -15.39 7.80 -9.77
C SER A 119 -15.86 8.68 -10.94
N ALA A 120 -14.94 9.21 -11.74
CA ALA A 120 -15.29 9.96 -12.95
C ALA A 120 -16.05 9.08 -13.97
N GLY A 121 -15.60 7.84 -14.17
CA GLY A 121 -16.29 6.86 -15.01
C GLY A 121 -17.71 6.55 -14.52
N LEU A 122 -17.88 6.32 -13.22
CA LEU A 122 -19.20 6.09 -12.62
C LEU A 122 -20.12 7.30 -12.76
N ARG A 123 -19.62 8.52 -12.56
CA ARG A 123 -20.42 9.74 -12.76
C ARG A 123 -20.91 9.89 -14.20
N SER A 124 -20.08 9.54 -15.19
CA SER A 124 -20.50 9.52 -16.59
C SER A 124 -21.66 8.55 -16.82
N GLN A 125 -21.55 7.31 -16.31
CA GLN A 125 -22.61 6.31 -16.45
C GLN A 125 -23.92 6.75 -15.79
N VAL A 126 -23.84 7.40 -14.62
CA VAL A 126 -25.03 7.95 -13.94
C VAL A 126 -25.68 9.03 -14.80
N ALA A 127 -24.91 9.92 -15.42
CA ALA A 127 -25.45 10.97 -16.29
C ALA A 127 -26.13 10.38 -17.54
N ASP A 128 -25.52 9.36 -18.16
CA ASP A 128 -26.09 8.69 -19.32
C ASP A 128 -27.39 7.96 -18.98
N LEU A 129 -27.43 7.25 -17.85
CA LEU A 129 -28.64 6.59 -17.36
C LEU A 129 -29.74 7.59 -17.03
N GLN A 130 -29.42 8.72 -16.37
CA GLN A 130 -30.39 9.77 -16.10
C GLN A 130 -31.02 10.31 -17.39
N LYS A 131 -30.21 10.54 -18.43
CA LYS A 131 -30.70 10.98 -19.74
C LYS A 131 -31.64 9.95 -20.36
N GLN A 132 -31.27 8.67 -20.37
CA GLN A 132 -32.12 7.61 -20.92
C GLN A 132 -33.46 7.48 -20.17
N VAL A 133 -33.45 7.64 -18.85
CA VAL A 133 -34.67 7.61 -18.02
C VAL A 133 -35.60 8.77 -18.39
N GLU A 134 -35.08 9.99 -18.56
CA GLU A 134 -35.91 11.13 -18.97
C GLU A 134 -36.45 10.99 -20.40
N GLU A 135 -35.65 10.45 -21.32
CA GLU A 135 -36.10 10.15 -22.69
C GLU A 135 -37.22 9.09 -22.71
N GLN A 136 -37.07 7.99 -21.95
CA GLN A 136 -38.11 6.98 -21.81
C GLN A 136 -39.39 7.53 -21.19
N LYS A 137 -39.28 8.36 -20.15
CA LYS A 137 -40.43 9.01 -19.52
C LYS A 137 -41.14 9.95 -20.48
N GLY A 138 -40.39 10.68 -21.30
CA GLY A 138 -40.94 11.52 -22.37
C GLY A 138 -41.70 10.71 -23.42
N ALA A 139 -41.15 9.56 -23.84
CA ALA A 139 -41.81 8.65 -24.78
C ALA A 139 -43.09 8.03 -24.19
N ALA A 140 -43.04 7.60 -22.92
CA ALA A 140 -44.20 7.04 -22.23
C ALA A 140 -45.37 8.02 -22.16
N ARG A 141 -45.10 9.31 -21.87
CA ARG A 141 -46.14 10.37 -21.85
C ARG A 141 -46.81 10.57 -23.20
N LYS A 142 -46.04 10.54 -24.30
CA LYS A 142 -46.59 10.67 -25.65
C LYS A 142 -47.49 9.49 -26.00
N ASN A 143 -47.05 8.28 -25.67
CA ASN A 143 -47.84 7.09 -25.87
C ASN A 143 -49.14 7.12 -25.06
N GLU A 144 -49.08 7.58 -23.80
CA GLU A 144 -50.26 7.74 -22.94
C GLU A 144 -51.27 8.72 -23.57
N GLU A 145 -50.83 9.88 -24.05
CA GLU A 145 -51.68 10.86 -24.74
C GLU A 145 -52.32 10.29 -26.03
N GLU A 146 -51.58 9.50 -26.81
CA GLU A 146 -52.13 8.83 -27.99
C GLU A 146 -53.17 7.77 -27.61
N THR A 147 -52.92 7.00 -26.55
CA THR A 147 -53.90 6.01 -26.06
C THR A 147 -55.18 6.67 -25.55
N GLU A 148 -55.08 7.82 -24.88
CA GLU A 148 -56.25 8.60 -24.46
C GLU A 148 -57.04 9.14 -25.66
N LYS A 149 -56.37 9.65 -26.69
CA LYS A 149 -57.02 10.11 -27.93
C LYS A 149 -57.78 8.98 -28.61
N ILE A 150 -57.16 7.81 -28.74
CA ILE A 150 -57.80 6.62 -29.33
C ILE A 150 -59.00 6.19 -28.47
N GLN A 151 -58.85 6.13 -27.15
CA GLN A 151 -59.96 5.79 -26.25
C GLN A 151 -61.11 6.79 -26.35
N GLY A 152 -60.82 8.09 -26.41
CA GLY A 152 -61.81 9.15 -26.60
C GLY A 152 -62.55 9.01 -27.92
N PHE A 153 -61.83 8.75 -29.01
CA PHE A 153 -62.41 8.53 -30.33
C PHE A 153 -63.34 7.29 -30.35
N LEU A 154 -62.89 6.17 -29.79
CA LEU A 154 -63.71 4.96 -29.68
C LEU A 154 -64.97 5.21 -28.84
N ARG A 155 -64.85 5.91 -27.71
CA ARG A 155 -66.00 6.28 -26.89
C ARG A 155 -67.00 7.13 -27.67
N SER A 156 -66.54 8.06 -28.51
CA SER A 156 -67.40 8.87 -29.36
C SER A 156 -68.09 8.06 -30.47
N LEU A 157 -67.38 7.15 -31.13
CA LEU A 157 -67.94 6.33 -32.22
C LEU A 157 -68.98 5.31 -31.74
N PHE A 158 -68.71 4.66 -30.61
CA PHE A 158 -69.55 3.57 -30.11
C PHE A 158 -70.53 4.02 -29.01
N GLY A 159 -70.23 5.08 -28.26
CA GLY A 159 -71.15 5.68 -27.28
C GLY A 159 -72.38 6.35 -27.92
N ASN A 160 -72.30 6.74 -29.20
CA ASN A 160 -73.43 7.32 -29.93
C ASN A 160 -74.40 6.28 -30.53
N LYS A 161 -74.13 4.97 -30.39
CA LYS A 161 -75.00 3.89 -30.91
C LYS A 161 -76.12 3.42 -29.97
N PHE A 162 -76.32 4.09 -28.83
CA PHE A 162 -77.40 3.72 -27.89
C PHE A 162 -78.33 4.88 -27.49
N ALA A 163 -78.23 6.06 -28.12
CA ALA A 163 -79.10 7.21 -27.80
C ALA A 163 -80.30 7.38 -28.75
N SER A 164 -80.53 6.45 -29.69
CA SER A 164 -81.69 6.51 -30.58
C SER A 164 -82.18 5.10 -30.94
N GLY A 165 -82.79 4.45 -29.96
CA GLY A 165 -83.57 3.23 -30.16
C GLY A 165 -84.78 3.29 -29.22
N ASP A 166 -85.92 3.69 -29.80
CA ASP A 166 -87.29 3.51 -29.33
C ASP A 166 -87.79 4.31 -28.11
N ALA A 167 -88.47 5.41 -28.43
CA ALA A 167 -89.70 5.81 -27.73
C ALA A 167 -90.79 6.11 -28.77
N GLN A 168 -91.35 5.05 -29.38
CA GLN A 168 -92.71 5.12 -29.93
C GLN A 168 -93.68 4.59 -28.87
N GLN A 169 -94.56 5.47 -28.40
CA GLN A 169 -95.87 5.12 -27.88
C GLN A 169 -96.87 6.11 -28.45
#